data_AF-A0A9P6BVX4-F1
#
_entry.id   AF-A0A9P6BVX4-F1
#
_cell.length_a   1.000
_cell.length_b   1.000
_cell.length_c   1.000
_cell.angle_alpha   90.00
_cell.angle_beta   90.00
_cell.angle_gamma   90.00
#
_symmetry.space_group_name_H-M   'P 1'
#
loop_
_entity.id
_entity.type
_entity.pdbx_description
1 polymer ?
#
loop_
_entity_poly.entity_id
_entity_poly.type
_entity_poly.pdbx_seq_one_letter_code
_entity_poly.pdbx_strand_id
1 'polypeptide(L)'
;MPLSFMDDYRHDNFEVVRKVDLFGGYEELRHKNPTLIAACTRFFRKSVTPNNHEEFDALMELEQKVMGDGTSGTAYPVYEHEGRKWVLLSVPESHYHMTGLPA
;
A
#
# COMPACT_ATOMS: atom_id res chain seq x y z
N MET A 1 8.20 25.34 2.17
CA MET A 1 8.44 23.87 2.24
C MET A 1 8.05 23.31 0.89
N PRO A 2 8.92 22.61 0.14
CA PRO A 2 8.56 22.18 -1.20
C PRO A 2 7.56 21.01 -1.13
N LEU A 3 6.56 21.07 -1.99
CA LEU A 3 5.48 20.10 -2.22
C LEU A 3 5.95 18.72 -2.74
N SER A 4 7.24 18.39 -2.62
CA SER A 4 7.88 17.29 -3.37
C SER A 4 7.72 15.89 -2.79
N PHE A 5 7.10 15.74 -1.60
CA PHE A 5 6.87 14.41 -1.03
C PHE A 5 5.80 13.60 -1.78
N MET A 6 4.85 14.26 -2.46
CA MET A 6 3.79 13.56 -3.20
C MET A 6 4.27 12.96 -4.52
N ASP A 7 5.32 13.52 -5.14
CA ASP A 7 5.87 12.99 -6.40
C ASP A 7 6.53 11.62 -6.22
N ASP A 8 7.04 11.30 -5.02
CA ASP A 8 7.62 9.99 -4.71
C ASP A 8 6.56 8.88 -4.65
N TYR A 9 5.30 9.18 -4.30
CA TYR A 9 4.24 8.17 -4.14
C TYR A 9 3.40 7.93 -5.42
N ARG A 10 3.93 8.27 -6.60
CA ARG A 10 3.26 8.01 -7.89
C ARG A 10 3.29 6.53 -8.24
N HIS A 11 2.24 6.07 -8.93
CA HIS A 11 2.06 4.66 -9.33
C HIS A 11 3.31 4.05 -9.97
N ASP A 12 3.97 4.79 -10.87
CA ASP A 12 5.09 4.32 -11.68
C ASP A 12 6.43 4.27 -10.93
N ASN A 13 6.51 4.87 -9.74
CA ASN A 13 7.72 4.83 -8.92
C ASN A 13 7.88 3.52 -8.16
N PHE A 14 6.87 2.65 -8.23
CA PHE A 14 6.87 1.35 -7.58
C PHE A 14 7.02 0.24 -8.60
N GLU A 15 7.72 -0.81 -8.18
CA GLU A 15 7.79 -2.09 -8.86
C GLU A 15 6.98 -3.10 -8.05
N VAL A 16 6.16 -3.90 -8.72
CA VAL A 16 5.40 -4.97 -8.07
C VAL A 16 6.35 -6.12 -7.77
N VAL A 17 6.58 -6.38 -6.49
CA VAL A 17 7.40 -7.50 -6.02
C VAL A 17 6.60 -8.79 -6.09
N ARG A 18 5.35 -8.75 -5.65
CA ARG A 18 4.43 -9.89 -5.73
C ARG A 18 2.98 -9.45 -5.71
N LYS A 19 2.11 -10.36 -6.16
CA LYS A 19 0.66 -10.26 -6.04
C LYS A 19 0.18 -11.31 -5.06
N VAL A 20 -0.74 -10.93 -4.18
CA VAL A 20 -1.28 -11.79 -3.14
C VAL A 20 -2.80 -11.81 -3.26
N ASP A 21 -3.39 -13.00 -3.36
CA ASP A 21 -4.83 -13.18 -3.61
C ASP A 21 -5.71 -13.06 -2.34
N LEU A 22 -5.13 -12.61 -1.21
CA LEU A 22 -5.88 -12.32 0.01
C LEU A 22 -6.58 -10.96 -0.10
N PHE A 23 -7.68 -10.81 0.64
CA PHE A 23 -8.48 -9.58 0.66
C PHE A 23 -8.87 -9.13 -0.76
N GLY A 24 -9.32 -10.04 -1.61
CA GLY A 24 -9.71 -9.73 -3.00
C GLY A 24 -8.55 -9.22 -3.88
N GLY A 25 -7.30 -9.55 -3.54
CA GLY A 25 -6.12 -9.21 -4.32
C GLY A 25 -5.46 -7.89 -3.90
N TYR A 26 -4.17 -7.94 -3.57
CA TYR A 26 -3.31 -6.77 -3.41
C TYR A 26 -1.91 -7.01 -3.97
N GLU A 27 -1.19 -5.91 -4.22
CA GLU A 27 0.17 -5.93 -4.74
C GLU A 27 1.14 -5.43 -3.68
N GLU A 28 2.19 -6.21 -3.40
CA GLU A 28 3.33 -5.73 -2.62
C GLU A 28 4.33 -5.07 -3.54
N LEU A 29 4.85 -3.93 -3.09
CA LEU A 29 5.63 -3.02 -3.89
C LEU A 29 7.00 -2.76 -3.27
N ARG A 30 7.95 -2.47 -4.16
CA ARG A 30 9.25 -1.90 -3.81
C ARG A 30 9.40 -0.58 -4.53
N HIS A 31 9.87 0.45 -3.82
CA HIS A 31 10.18 1.73 -4.44
C HIS A 31 11.40 1.59 -5.37
N LYS A 32 11.29 2.06 -6.62
CA LYS A 32 12.36 1.96 -7.63
C LYS A 32 13.61 2.75 -7.26
N ASN A 33 13.42 3.86 -6.55
CA ASN A 33 14.51 4.70 -6.02
C ASN A 33 14.54 4.61 -4.49
N PRO A 34 15.15 3.57 -3.90
CA PRO A 34 15.13 3.40 -2.45
C PRO A 34 15.94 4.51 -1.77
N THR A 35 15.25 5.50 -1.22
CA THR A 35 15.80 6.34 -0.16
C THR A 35 15.93 5.48 1.11
N LEU A 36 16.70 5.95 2.11
CA LEU A 36 16.85 5.25 3.40
C LEU A 36 15.50 4.87 4.04
N ILE A 37 14.48 5.73 3.89
CA ILE A 37 13.13 5.50 4.42
C ILE A 37 12.40 4.44 3.60
N ALA A 38 12.46 4.52 2.27
CA ALA A 38 11.81 3.54 1.38
C ALA A 38 12.48 2.16 1.44
N ALA A 39 13.77 2.08 1.79
CA ALA A 39 14.48 0.82 1.98
C ALA A 39 14.02 0.05 3.23
N CYS A 40 13.59 0.75 4.28
CA CYS A 40 13.11 0.17 5.54
C CYS A 40 11.58 0.14 5.64
N THR A 41 10.88 0.28 4.52
CA THR A 41 9.40 0.36 4.47
C THR A 41 8.88 -0.63 3.43
N ARG A 42 7.90 -1.45 3.82
CA ARG A 42 7.12 -2.25 2.87
C ARG A 42 5.91 -1.47 2.40
N PHE A 43 5.66 -1.53 1.11
CA PHE A 43 4.55 -0.85 0.46
C PHE A 43 3.57 -1.87 -0.10
N PHE A 44 2.28 -1.56 0.00
CA PHE A 44 1.20 -2.37 -0.57
C PHE A 44 0.27 -1.45 -1.32
N ARG A 45 -0.30 -1.93 -2.42
CA ARG A 45 -1.42 -1.22 -3.05
C ARG A 45 -2.53 -2.17 -3.41
N LYS A 46 -3.74 -1.63 -3.38
CA LYS A 46 -4.93 -2.32 -3.84
C LYS A 46 -5.73 -1.38 -4.73
N SER A 47 -6.21 -1.93 -5.85
CA SER A 47 -7.16 -1.24 -6.71
C SER A 47 -8.59 -1.50 -6.23
N VAL A 48 -9.42 -0.48 -6.32
CA VAL A 48 -10.86 -0.52 -6.08
C VAL A 48 -11.55 0.06 -7.30
N THR A 49 -12.51 -0.69 -7.82
CA THR A 49 -13.42 -0.25 -8.87
C THR A 49 -14.47 0.69 -8.26
N PRO A 50 -14.70 1.88 -8.84
CA PRO A 50 -15.73 2.78 -8.35
C PRO A 50 -17.10 2.07 -8.23
N ASN A 51 -17.76 2.25 -7.10
CA ASN A 51 -19.04 1.61 -6.74
C ASN A 51 -18.99 0.08 -6.53
N ASN A 52 -17.80 -0.54 -6.48
CA ASN A 52 -17.67 -1.92 -6.02
C ASN A 52 -17.43 -1.95 -4.49
N HIS A 53 -18.49 -2.21 -3.74
CA HIS A 53 -18.45 -2.26 -2.29
C HIS A 53 -17.59 -3.41 -1.75
N GLU A 54 -17.59 -4.57 -2.40
CA GLU A 54 -16.80 -5.74 -1.96
C GLU A 54 -15.30 -5.46 -2.03
N GLU A 55 -14.85 -4.81 -3.11
CA GLU A 55 -13.44 -4.40 -3.26
C GLU A 55 -13.03 -3.33 -2.23
N PHE A 56 -13.97 -2.47 -1.84
CA PHE A 56 -13.76 -1.46 -0.82
C PHE A 56 -13.69 -2.07 0.59
N ASP A 57 -14.61 -2.98 0.94
CA ASP A 57 -14.58 -3.68 2.22
C ASP A 57 -13.30 -4.49 2.37
N ALA A 58 -12.85 -5.15 1.29
CA ALA A 58 -11.59 -5.88 1.28
C ALA A 58 -10.36 -4.96 1.42
N LEU A 59 -10.42 -3.72 0.89
CA LEU A 59 -9.40 -2.70 1.16
C LEU A 59 -9.38 -2.31 2.65
N MET A 60 -10.55 -2.11 3.27
CA MET A 60 -10.64 -1.77 4.69
C MET A 60 -10.10 -2.88 5.58
N GLU A 61 -10.34 -4.15 5.25
CA GLU A 61 -9.76 -5.30 5.95
C GLU A 61 -8.22 -5.31 5.84
N LEU A 62 -7.69 -5.05 4.63
CA LEU A 62 -6.24 -4.95 4.43
C LEU A 62 -5.64 -3.79 5.24
N GLU A 63 -6.28 -2.62 5.23
CA GLU A 63 -5.85 -1.47 6.00
C GLU A 63 -5.83 -1.78 7.50
N GLN A 64 -6.89 -2.41 8.04
CA GLN A 64 -6.94 -2.82 9.44
C GLN A 64 -5.82 -3.80 9.81
N LYS A 65 -5.40 -4.68 8.90
CA LYS A 65 -4.25 -5.57 9.15
C LYS A 65 -2.92 -4.83 9.12
N VAL A 66 -2.74 -3.91 8.17
CA VAL A 66 -1.52 -3.11 8.04
C VAL A 66 -1.39 -2.11 9.20
N MET A 67 -2.49 -1.59 9.72
CA MET A 67 -2.55 -0.61 10.81
C MET A 67 -2.94 -1.19 12.16
N GLY A 68 -3.03 -2.52 12.27
CA GLY A 68 -3.44 -3.21 13.49
C GLY A 68 -2.51 -2.93 14.67
N ASP A 69 -2.98 -3.25 15.88
CA ASP A 69 -2.34 -2.88 17.16
C ASP A 69 -0.81 -3.01 17.16
N GLY A 70 -0.13 -1.91 17.49
CA GLY A 70 1.33 -1.83 17.56
C GLY A 70 2.04 -1.55 16.22
N THR A 71 1.31 -1.46 15.11
CA THR A 71 1.87 -1.24 13.78
C THR A 71 1.74 0.23 13.35
N SER A 72 2.86 0.91 13.11
CA SER A 72 2.89 2.28 12.58
C SER A 72 2.72 2.30 11.06
N GLY A 73 1.53 1.96 10.56
CA GLY A 73 1.21 2.02 9.13
C GLY A 73 0.82 3.42 8.64
N THR A 74 0.79 3.63 7.33
CA THR A 74 0.24 4.85 6.71
C THR A 74 -0.56 4.48 5.47
N ALA A 75 -1.78 5.01 5.36
CA ALA A 75 -2.56 4.99 4.14
C ALA A 75 -2.39 6.33 3.42
N TYR A 76 -2.00 6.25 2.16
CA TYR A 76 -1.87 7.41 1.29
C TYR A 76 -3.17 7.61 0.50
N PRO A 77 -3.47 8.85 0.08
CA PRO A 77 -4.70 9.18 -0.62
C PRO A 77 -4.96 8.30 -1.84
N VAL A 78 -6.24 8.02 -2.08
CA VAL A 78 -6.73 7.35 -3.27
C VAL A 78 -6.31 8.15 -4.51
N TYR A 79 -5.62 7.53 -5.45
CA TYR A 79 -5.35 8.13 -6.77
C TYR A 79 -5.97 7.29 -7.89
N GLU A 80 -6.29 7.93 -9.01
CA GLU A 80 -6.87 7.25 -10.17
C GLU A 80 -5.77 6.85 -11.15
N HIS A 81 -5.82 5.58 -11.59
CA HIS A 81 -4.93 5.05 -12.62
C HIS A 81 -5.69 3.97 -13.41
N GLU A 82 -5.69 4.10 -14.75
CA GLU A 82 -6.42 3.21 -15.66
C GLU A 82 -7.92 3.04 -15.34
N GLY A 83 -8.58 4.12 -14.89
CA GLY A 83 -10.01 4.10 -14.54
C GLY A 83 -10.33 3.40 -13.22
N ARG A 84 -9.31 2.95 -12.48
CA ARG A 84 -9.44 2.36 -11.14
C ARG A 84 -8.92 3.33 -10.08
N LYS A 85 -9.48 3.24 -8.89
CA LYS A 85 -8.98 3.94 -7.70
C LYS A 85 -7.95 3.06 -7.02
N TRP A 86 -6.81 3.61 -6.66
CA TRP A 86 -5.73 2.87 -6.03
C TRP A 86 -5.42 3.48 -4.67
N VAL A 87 -5.28 2.63 -3.67
CA VAL A 87 -4.84 3.02 -2.33
C VAL A 87 -3.49 2.40 -2.08
N LEU A 88 -2.55 3.24 -1.67
CA LEU A 88 -1.21 2.84 -1.26
C LEU A 88 -1.17 2.80 0.27
N LEU A 89 -0.69 1.70 0.81
CA LEU A 89 -0.45 1.47 2.22
C LEU A 89 1.05 1.27 2.41
N SER A 90 1.59 1.71 3.54
CA SER A 90 2.99 1.45 3.90
C SER A 90 3.10 1.02 5.36
N VAL A 91 4.08 0.18 5.65
CA VAL A 91 4.46 -0.20 7.00
C VAL A 91 5.98 -0.27 7.13
N PRO A 92 6.56 0.21 8.24
CA PRO A 92 7.97 -0.03 8.54
C PRO A 92 8.26 -1.54 8.52
N GLU A 93 9.39 -1.93 7.92
CA GLU A 93 9.80 -3.33 7.85
C GLU A 93 9.91 -3.95 9.25
N SER A 94 10.37 -3.17 10.23
CA SER A 94 10.42 -3.56 11.65
C SER A 94 9.06 -3.96 12.22
N HIS A 95 7.95 -3.46 11.67
CA HIS A 95 6.60 -3.76 12.15
C HIS A 95 5.86 -4.75 11.23
N TYR A 96 6.42 -5.13 10.09
CA TYR A 96 5.74 -6.00 9.13
C TYR A 96 5.30 -7.33 9.75
N HIS A 97 6.16 -7.94 10.57
CA HIS A 97 5.86 -9.20 11.25
C HIS A 97 4.65 -9.11 12.19
N MET A 98 4.28 -7.91 12.64
CA MET A 98 3.14 -7.67 13.53
C MET A 98 1.81 -7.63 12.77
N THR A 99 1.84 -7.39 11.46
CA THR A 99 0.63 -7.32 10.61
C THR A 99 -0.06 -8.67 10.42
N GLY A 100 0.67 -9.77 10.62
CA GLY A 100 0.19 -11.13 10.34
C GLY A 100 -0.02 -11.43 8.85
N LEU A 101 0.46 -10.56 7.95
CA LEU A 101 0.46 -10.80 6.51
C LEU A 101 1.51 -11.86 6.14
N PRO A 102 1.27 -12.66 5.09
CA PRO A 102 2.21 -13.71 4.67
C PRO A 102 3.58 -13.11 4.33
N ALA A 103 4.68 -13.78 4.72
CA ALA A 103 6.05 -13.31 4.48
C ALA A 103 6.38 -13.22 2.99
#